data_AF-A0A8C3AUW2-F1
#
_entry.id   AF-A0A8C3AUW2-F1
#
_cell.length_a   1.000
_cell.length_b   1.000
_cell.length_c   1.000
_cell.angle_alpha   90.00
_cell.angle_beta   90.00
_cell.angle_gamma   90.00
#
_symmetry.space_group_name_H-M   'P 1'
#
loop_
_entity.id
_entity.type
_entity.pdbx_description
1 polymer ?
#
loop_
_entity_poly.entity_id
_entity_poly.type
_entity_poly.pdbx_seq_one_letter_code
_entity_poly.pdbx_strand_id
1 'polypeptide(L)'
;MPLSRKERITFEGVVEQKGQCPRSCHLCHMSPRVVQGRQRSEPVLLQITKSAPIYELVSNNETYQALQEAMMSMLWCSCKGDVIDDWCRCDSSAFGADGLPTCAPLPQPMLKLSYTYEPSSSLVIMEWNHTEPPIGVRIVDYLISQEKVTERTDHSKVETETLLSFVDDILSGARSPCVMLGDIPNLLSSSISMIIRCLDPDTTYMFRLWAVDNTGRRSSPSEVTIKTPCPTVDDVKAQEIADKIYNLFNGYTSGKEQQTAYNTLMDLGAPTLHRVLYHYNQRYESFGEFTWRCEDELGPRKAGLILTQLDELSPWCKGLLQEQKIGLRRMSLKFLSCRYTDTKAFGLNWSHMGQDVHKACDEQTLTVMYNDYGEPKEL
;
A
#
# COMPACT_ATOMS: atom_id res chain seq x y z
N MET A 1 30.87 -17.79 -23.35
CA MET A 1 30.35 -18.25 -22.03
C MET A 1 30.22 -17.03 -21.14
N PRO A 2 29.04 -16.41 -21.01
CA PRO A 2 28.86 -15.33 -20.04
C PRO A 2 28.63 -15.93 -18.66
N LEU A 3 29.35 -15.39 -17.68
CA LEU A 3 29.28 -15.78 -16.27
C LEU A 3 27.87 -15.51 -15.71
N SER A 4 27.30 -16.51 -15.04
CA SER A 4 26.09 -16.35 -14.24
C SER A 4 26.33 -15.28 -13.17
N ARG A 5 25.55 -14.21 -13.16
CA ARG A 5 25.39 -13.34 -11.98
C ARG A 5 24.93 -14.23 -10.84
N LYS A 6 25.82 -14.55 -9.88
CA LYS A 6 25.40 -15.10 -8.59
C LYS A 6 24.59 -14.01 -7.89
N GLU A 7 23.28 -14.14 -7.89
CA GLU A 7 22.41 -13.39 -6.97
C GLU A 7 22.90 -13.66 -5.55
N ARG A 8 23.32 -12.60 -4.87
CA ARG A 8 23.70 -12.69 -3.46
C ARG A 8 22.40 -12.61 -2.67
N ILE A 9 21.84 -13.77 -2.33
CA ILE A 9 20.69 -13.84 -1.42
C ILE A 9 21.19 -13.46 -0.03
N THR A 10 20.70 -12.34 0.50
CA THR A 10 21.00 -11.88 1.85
C THR A 10 19.91 -12.38 2.77
N PHE A 11 20.26 -13.22 3.75
CA PHE A 11 19.38 -13.57 4.86
C PHE A 11 19.82 -12.78 6.08
N GLU A 12 18.93 -11.94 6.61
CA GLU A 12 19.17 -11.21 7.85
C GLU A 12 18.36 -11.84 8.97
N GLY A 13 19.05 -12.21 10.06
CA GLY A 13 18.42 -12.67 11.29
C GLY A 13 18.64 -11.63 12.38
N VAL A 14 17.56 -11.02 12.86
CA VAL A 14 17.60 -10.10 14.01
C VAL A 14 17.20 -10.89 15.26
N VAL A 15 18.03 -10.86 16.30
CA VAL A 15 17.77 -11.52 17.57
C VAL A 15 17.69 -10.48 18.68
N GLU A 16 16.55 -10.43 19.35
CA GLU A 16 16.34 -9.67 20.57
C GLU A 16 16.33 -10.63 21.77
N GLN A 17 17.15 -10.36 22.79
CA GLN A 17 17.27 -11.22 23.96
C GLN A 17 16.89 -10.46 25.23
N LYS A 18 15.83 -10.89 25.91
CA LYS A 18 15.39 -10.37 27.22
C LYS A 18 15.82 -11.34 28.33
N GLY A 19 16.91 -11.01 29.03
CA GLY A 19 17.53 -11.85 30.05
C GLY A 19 18.59 -12.83 29.50
N GLN A 20 19.50 -13.30 30.35
CA GLN A 20 20.59 -14.19 29.92
C GLN A 20 20.11 -15.62 29.68
N CYS A 21 20.60 -16.23 28.59
CA CYS A 21 20.35 -17.64 28.28
C CYS A 21 20.99 -18.54 29.36
N PRO A 22 20.21 -19.38 30.06
CA PRO A 22 20.75 -20.27 31.07
C PRO A 22 21.61 -21.36 30.42
N ARG A 23 22.70 -21.78 31.09
CA ARG A 23 23.61 -22.82 30.57
C ARG A 23 22.94 -24.17 30.30
N SER A 24 21.81 -24.46 30.94
CA SER A 24 21.02 -25.68 30.72
C SER A 24 20.19 -25.65 29.44
N CYS A 25 20.02 -24.48 28.80
CA CYS A 25 19.23 -24.34 27.59
C CYS A 25 20.14 -24.28 26.36
N HIS A 26 20.08 -25.30 25.52
CA HIS A 26 20.84 -25.36 24.27
C HIS A 26 20.22 -24.53 23.13
N LEU A 27 18.97 -24.09 23.27
CA LEU A 27 18.22 -23.41 22.20
C LEU A 27 18.56 -21.92 22.06
N CYS A 28 18.85 -21.24 23.17
CA CYS A 28 19.18 -19.80 23.17
C CYS A 28 20.69 -19.52 23.19
N HIS A 29 21.52 -20.55 23.07
CA HIS A 29 22.97 -20.44 23.19
C HIS A 29 23.57 -19.84 21.91
N MET A 30 23.84 -18.54 21.90
CA MET A 30 24.63 -17.91 20.84
C MET A 30 26.12 -18.27 21.01
N SER A 31 26.83 -18.54 19.91
CA SER A 31 28.23 -19.04 19.85
C SER A 31 29.20 -18.32 20.83
N PRO A 32 30.27 -18.97 21.33
CA PRO A 32 30.83 -18.72 22.66
C PRO A 32 31.65 -17.44 22.72
N ARG A 33 31.02 -16.32 23.13
CA ARG A 33 31.77 -15.22 23.73
C ARG A 33 32.15 -15.62 25.16
N VAL A 34 33.44 -15.90 25.32
CA VAL A 34 34.24 -15.98 26.54
C VAL A 34 33.45 -16.21 27.83
N VAL A 35 33.58 -17.45 28.32
CA VAL A 35 33.22 -17.86 29.68
C VAL A 35 33.93 -16.96 30.69
N GLN A 36 33.24 -15.93 31.18
CA GLN A 36 33.57 -15.28 32.45
C GLN A 36 32.52 -15.66 33.49
N GLY A 37 32.97 -16.46 34.46
CA GLY A 37 32.38 -16.51 35.79
C GLY A 37 31.16 -17.43 35.99
N ARG A 38 31.10 -18.03 37.19
CA ARG A 38 29.96 -18.77 37.76
C ARG A 38 28.80 -17.84 38.14
N GLN A 39 28.25 -17.07 37.21
CA GLN A 39 27.12 -16.19 37.49
C GLN A 39 25.81 -16.87 37.06
N ARG A 40 24.88 -17.03 38.00
CA ARG A 40 23.52 -17.52 37.77
C ARG A 40 22.76 -16.41 37.05
N SER A 41 22.11 -16.69 35.92
CA SER A 41 21.38 -15.66 35.17
C SER A 41 20.24 -15.10 36.03
N GLU A 42 20.26 -13.78 36.29
CA GLU A 42 19.20 -13.12 37.02
C GLU A 42 17.92 -13.06 36.16
N PRO A 43 16.75 -13.43 36.73
CA PRO A 43 15.50 -13.38 35.99
C PRO A 43 15.14 -11.92 35.68
N VAL A 44 14.70 -11.68 34.45
CA VAL A 44 14.21 -10.36 34.00
C VAL A 44 12.69 -10.42 33.88
N LEU A 45 12.01 -9.31 34.20
CA LEU A 45 10.57 -9.19 33.98
C LEU A 45 10.27 -9.34 32.48
N LEU A 46 9.57 -10.41 32.12
CA LEU A 46 9.16 -10.67 30.74
C LEU A 46 7.74 -10.16 30.47
N GLN A 47 6.83 -10.43 31.41
CA GLN A 47 5.42 -10.13 31.25
C GLN A 47 4.78 -9.78 32.59
N ILE A 48 3.90 -8.78 32.57
CA ILE A 48 3.00 -8.45 33.67
C ILE A 48 1.68 -9.18 33.40
N THR A 49 1.33 -10.16 34.23
CA THR A 49 0.09 -10.97 34.06
C THR A 49 -1.11 -10.37 34.78
N LYS A 50 -0.86 -9.54 35.79
CA LYS A 50 -1.88 -8.86 36.57
C LYS A 50 -1.34 -7.51 37.03
N SER A 51 -2.17 -6.48 36.93
CA SER A 51 -1.97 -5.19 37.57
C SER A 51 -3.20 -4.87 38.42
N ALA A 52 -2.98 -4.10 39.48
CA ALA A 52 -4.05 -3.52 40.29
C ALA A 52 -3.78 -2.02 40.40
N PRO A 53 -4.82 -1.17 40.32
CA PRO A 53 -4.65 0.26 40.45
C PRO A 53 -4.22 0.64 41.87
N ILE A 54 -3.37 1.66 41.99
CA ILE A 54 -2.76 2.05 43.27
C ILE A 54 -3.81 2.59 44.25
N TYR A 55 -4.90 3.18 43.76
CA TYR A 55 -5.96 3.69 44.62
C TYR A 55 -6.66 2.61 45.46
N GLU A 56 -6.62 1.33 45.05
CA GLU A 56 -7.13 0.22 45.86
C GLU A 56 -6.37 0.01 47.17
N LEU A 57 -5.14 0.54 47.28
CA LEU A 57 -4.34 0.47 48.50
C LEU A 57 -4.72 1.55 49.53
N VAL A 58 -5.60 2.49 49.16
CA VAL A 58 -6.01 3.62 50.00
C VAL A 58 -7.29 3.28 50.76
N SER A 59 -7.25 3.40 52.09
CA SER A 59 -8.39 3.10 52.96
C SER A 59 -9.36 4.27 53.18
N ASN A 60 -8.91 5.50 52.93
CA ASN A 60 -9.74 6.70 53.06
C ASN A 60 -10.54 6.93 51.77
N ASN A 61 -11.87 7.01 51.88
CA ASN A 61 -12.76 7.09 50.73
C ASN A 61 -12.60 8.38 49.90
N GLU A 62 -12.33 9.52 50.54
CA GLU A 62 -12.12 10.79 49.84
C GLU A 62 -10.81 10.76 49.03
N THR A 63 -9.75 10.24 49.64
CA THR A 63 -8.44 10.10 48.97
C THR A 63 -8.48 9.04 47.87
N TYR A 64 -9.26 7.97 48.08
CA TYR A 64 -9.52 6.95 47.06
C TYR A 64 -10.15 7.58 45.81
N GLN A 65 -11.23 8.35 45.98
CA GLN A 65 -11.93 9.00 44.86
C GLN A 65 -11.04 10.01 44.15
N ALA A 66 -10.34 10.88 44.88
CA ALA A 66 -9.44 11.87 44.30
C ALA A 66 -8.31 11.21 43.49
N LEU A 67 -7.74 10.10 43.99
CA LEU A 67 -6.70 9.37 43.28
C LEU A 67 -7.24 8.65 42.05
N GLN A 68 -8.45 8.10 42.12
CA GLN A 68 -9.12 7.49 40.98
C GLN A 68 -9.38 8.53 39.87
N GLU A 69 -9.94 9.69 40.20
CA GLU A 69 -10.20 10.78 39.24
C GLU A 69 -8.91 11.28 38.60
N ALA A 70 -7.87 11.55 39.40
CA ALA A 70 -6.57 11.98 38.90
C ALA A 70 -5.93 10.94 37.96
N MET A 71 -6.05 9.65 38.29
CA MET A 71 -5.52 8.56 37.47
C MET A 71 -6.30 8.41 36.15
N MET A 72 -7.62 8.62 36.17
CA MET A 72 -8.44 8.64 34.94
C MET A 72 -8.10 9.85 34.06
N SER A 73 -7.94 11.03 34.66
CA SER A 73 -7.49 12.24 33.96
C SER A 73 -6.11 12.03 33.31
N MET A 74 -5.18 11.37 34.02
CA MET A 74 -3.86 11.04 33.48
C MET A 74 -3.91 10.08 32.31
N LEU A 75 -4.74 9.03 32.38
CA LEU A 75 -4.81 7.99 31.36
C LEU A 75 -5.51 8.46 30.08
N TRP A 76 -6.58 9.25 30.22
CA TRP A 76 -7.49 9.55 29.09
C TRP A 76 -7.45 11.01 28.64
N CYS A 77 -7.16 11.95 29.55
CA CYS A 77 -7.27 13.38 29.31
C CYS A 77 -5.92 14.12 29.46
N SER A 78 -4.81 13.39 29.45
CA SER A 78 -3.44 13.93 29.56
C SER A 78 -3.21 14.86 30.77
N CYS A 79 -3.91 14.63 31.88
CA CYS A 79 -3.92 15.49 33.07
C CYS A 79 -4.41 16.93 32.82
N LYS A 80 -5.22 17.17 31.79
CA LYS A 80 -5.74 18.52 31.44
C LYS A 80 -7.26 18.56 31.30
N GLY A 81 -7.93 17.76 32.11
CA GLY A 81 -9.37 17.66 32.11
C GLY A 81 -9.85 16.45 32.89
N ASP A 82 -11.14 16.45 33.18
CA ASP A 82 -11.79 15.40 33.96
C ASP A 82 -12.53 14.43 33.04
N VAL A 83 -12.58 13.16 33.41
CA VAL A 83 -13.40 12.16 32.72
C VAL A 83 -14.83 12.26 33.22
N ILE A 84 -15.78 12.48 32.32
CA ILE A 84 -17.22 12.45 32.60
C ILE A 84 -17.81 11.36 31.70
N ASP A 85 -18.37 10.31 32.31
CA ASP A 85 -18.84 9.12 31.60
C ASP A 85 -17.74 8.51 30.69
N ASP A 86 -17.85 8.71 29.37
CA ASP A 86 -16.95 8.21 28.34
C ASP A 86 -16.17 9.30 27.60
N TRP A 87 -16.23 10.57 28.05
CA TRP A 87 -15.55 11.69 27.39
C TRP A 87 -14.73 12.55 28.36
N CYS A 88 -13.79 13.31 27.81
CA CYS A 88 -12.92 14.20 28.58
C CYS A 88 -13.44 15.65 28.54
N ARG A 89 -13.79 16.19 29.70
CA ARG A 89 -14.05 17.62 29.87
C ARG A 89 -12.72 18.35 30.05
N CYS A 90 -12.24 18.96 28.97
CA CYS A 90 -10.97 19.68 28.99
C CYS A 90 -11.00 20.97 29.83
N ASP A 91 -9.89 21.24 30.51
CA ASP A 91 -9.62 22.53 31.15
C ASP A 91 -9.47 23.65 30.11
N SER A 92 -9.66 24.90 30.53
CA SER A 92 -9.54 26.08 29.66
C SER A 92 -8.16 26.25 29.02
N SER A 93 -7.11 25.65 29.61
CA SER A 93 -5.74 25.67 29.10
C SER A 93 -5.45 24.59 28.05
N ALA A 94 -6.40 23.70 27.78
CA ALA A 94 -6.24 22.55 26.91
C ALA A 94 -6.99 22.68 25.58
N PHE A 95 -7.09 23.90 25.06
CA PHE A 95 -7.62 24.17 23.74
C PHE A 95 -6.49 24.52 22.77
N GLY A 96 -6.57 24.01 21.55
CA GLY A 96 -5.61 24.30 20.48
C GLY A 96 -5.71 25.73 19.97
N ALA A 97 -4.80 26.12 19.08
CA ALA A 97 -4.86 27.44 18.43
C ALA A 97 -6.11 27.63 17.55
N ASP A 98 -6.72 26.52 17.13
CA ASP A 98 -7.98 26.42 16.42
C ASP A 98 -9.22 26.49 17.34
N GLY A 99 -9.01 26.54 18.66
CA GLY A 99 -10.09 26.54 19.65
C GLY A 99 -10.73 25.18 19.88
N LEU A 100 -10.14 24.09 19.40
CA LEU A 100 -10.66 22.73 19.60
C LEU A 100 -10.03 22.08 20.85
N PRO A 101 -10.76 21.21 21.58
CA PRO A 101 -10.27 20.58 22.80
C PRO A 101 -9.11 19.62 22.51
N THR A 102 -8.02 19.66 23.29
CA THR A 102 -6.80 18.87 23.07
C THR A 102 -6.37 17.98 24.24
N CYS A 103 -7.16 17.93 25.32
CA CYS A 103 -6.80 17.13 26.49
C CYS A 103 -6.81 15.61 26.19
N ALA A 104 -7.79 15.13 25.42
CA ALA A 104 -7.84 13.75 24.96
C ALA A 104 -6.96 13.57 23.70
N PRO A 105 -5.97 12.66 23.73
CA PRO A 105 -5.06 12.43 22.61
C PRO A 105 -5.79 11.75 21.45
N LEU A 106 -5.61 12.28 20.24
CA LEU A 106 -6.13 11.69 19.02
C LEU A 106 -5.06 10.79 18.40
N PRO A 107 -5.22 9.45 18.44
CA PRO A 107 -4.18 8.54 17.98
C PRO A 107 -3.91 8.66 16.48
N GLN A 108 -2.64 8.58 16.10
CA GLN A 108 -2.22 8.48 14.71
C GLN A 108 -2.66 7.13 14.14
N PRO A 109 -3.43 7.08 13.04
CA PRO A 109 -3.72 5.82 12.37
C PRO A 109 -2.45 5.30 11.70
N MET A 110 -2.26 3.99 11.67
CA MET A 110 -1.07 3.37 11.07
C MET A 110 -1.43 2.76 9.71
N LEU A 111 -1.29 3.54 8.65
CA LEU A 111 -1.48 3.09 7.27
C LEU A 111 -0.36 2.13 6.85
N LYS A 112 -0.75 1.01 6.23
CA LYS A 112 0.15 -0.04 5.74
C LYS A 112 -0.34 -0.58 4.41
N LEU A 113 0.57 -1.15 3.63
CA LEU A 113 0.20 -2.01 2.50
C LEU A 113 -0.27 -3.37 3.05
N SER A 114 -1.20 -4.00 2.34
CA SER A 114 -1.58 -5.38 2.66
C SER A 114 -0.38 -6.31 2.58
N TYR A 115 -0.18 -7.13 3.61
CA TYR A 115 0.87 -8.15 3.62
C TYR A 115 0.46 -9.41 2.84
N THR A 116 -0.84 -9.58 2.61
CA THR A 116 -1.40 -10.77 1.95
C THR A 116 -1.39 -10.64 0.44
N TYR A 117 -1.50 -9.40 -0.06
CA TYR A 117 -1.66 -9.12 -1.48
C TYR A 117 -0.60 -8.16 -1.98
N GLU A 118 0.13 -8.60 -3.00
CA GLU A 118 1.11 -7.76 -3.69
C GLU A 118 0.41 -6.68 -4.52
N PRO A 119 0.98 -5.46 -4.57
CA PRO A 119 0.47 -4.40 -5.43
C PRO A 119 0.54 -4.84 -6.90
N SER A 120 -0.45 -4.44 -7.69
CA SER A 120 -0.45 -4.63 -9.14
C SER A 120 -0.18 -3.31 -9.85
N SER A 121 0.00 -3.36 -11.17
CA SER A 121 0.30 -2.19 -11.99
C SER A 121 -0.75 -1.07 -11.91
N SER A 122 -1.99 -1.37 -11.50
CA SER A 122 -3.06 -0.37 -11.38
C SER A 122 -3.88 -0.46 -10.10
N LEU A 123 -3.44 -1.27 -9.14
CA LEU A 123 -4.18 -1.53 -7.91
C LEU A 123 -3.25 -1.74 -6.72
N VAL A 124 -3.57 -1.07 -5.61
CA VAL A 124 -2.96 -1.28 -4.29
C VAL A 124 -4.03 -1.51 -3.23
N ILE A 125 -3.67 -2.26 -2.19
CA ILE A 125 -4.53 -2.50 -1.03
C ILE A 125 -3.86 -1.89 0.20
N MET A 126 -4.62 -1.05 0.88
CA MET A 126 -4.20 -0.30 2.06
C MET A 126 -4.98 -0.80 3.28
N GLU A 127 -4.28 -0.97 4.39
CA GLU A 127 -4.83 -1.49 5.64
C GLU A 127 -4.42 -0.60 6.81
N TRP A 128 -5.34 -0.38 7.75
CA TRP A 128 -5.05 0.25 9.03
C TRP A 128 -6.01 -0.29 10.09
N ASN A 129 -5.70 -0.06 11.37
CA ASN A 129 -6.61 -0.43 12.46
C ASN A 129 -7.38 0.80 12.94
N HIS A 130 -8.66 0.61 13.21
CA HIS A 130 -9.45 1.56 13.98
C HIS A 130 -8.93 1.61 15.42
N THR A 131 -8.59 2.81 15.87
CA THR A 131 -7.85 3.07 17.11
C THR A 131 -8.60 4.00 18.06
N GLU A 132 -9.93 4.09 17.96
CA GLU A 132 -10.73 4.86 18.92
C GLU A 132 -10.52 4.31 20.34
N PRO A 133 -10.12 5.16 21.31
CA PRO A 133 -10.00 4.75 22.70
C PRO A 133 -11.40 4.57 23.32
N PRO A 134 -11.55 3.73 24.36
CA PRO A 134 -12.83 3.55 25.04
C PRO A 134 -13.33 4.80 25.77
N ILE A 135 -12.44 5.74 26.10
CA ILE A 135 -12.77 7.01 26.76
C ILE A 135 -12.03 8.15 26.06
N GLY A 136 -12.70 9.29 25.88
CA GLY A 136 -12.09 10.53 25.41
C GLY A 136 -12.51 10.89 23.98
N VAL A 137 -11.57 10.76 23.03
CA VAL A 137 -11.84 11.14 21.63
C VAL A 137 -12.76 10.13 20.95
N ARG A 138 -13.65 10.62 20.08
CA ARG A 138 -14.50 9.81 19.21
C ARG A 138 -14.10 10.05 17.77
N ILE A 139 -13.66 9.02 17.06
CA ILE A 139 -13.27 9.10 15.66
C ILE A 139 -14.54 9.03 14.83
N VAL A 140 -14.80 10.04 14.01
CA VAL A 140 -16.00 10.08 13.16
C VAL A 140 -15.70 9.81 11.70
N ASP A 141 -14.45 9.97 11.26
CA ASP A 141 -14.04 9.72 9.88
C ASP A 141 -12.53 9.43 9.77
N TYR A 142 -12.13 8.87 8.63
CA TYR A 142 -10.74 8.83 8.18
C TYR A 142 -10.63 9.56 6.84
N LEU A 143 -9.68 10.49 6.75
CA LEU A 143 -9.35 11.14 5.49
C LEU A 143 -8.14 10.46 4.89
N ILE A 144 -8.23 10.05 3.63
CA ILE A 144 -7.08 9.59 2.87
C ILE A 144 -6.77 10.56 1.74
N SER A 145 -5.50 10.95 1.60
CA SER A 145 -5.03 11.63 0.40
C SER A 145 -4.18 10.70 -0.47
N GLN A 146 -4.36 10.83 -1.77
CA GLN A 146 -3.56 10.17 -2.81
C GLN A 146 -2.88 11.26 -3.64
N GLU A 147 -1.56 11.19 -3.69
CA GLU A 147 -0.69 12.10 -4.42
C GLU A 147 0.17 11.31 -5.42
N LYS A 148 0.14 11.68 -6.69
CA LYS A 148 1.05 11.17 -7.72
C LYS A 148 2.37 11.93 -7.63
N VAL A 149 3.45 11.24 -7.27
CA VAL A 149 4.78 11.84 -7.13
C VAL A 149 5.47 11.79 -8.48
N THR A 150 5.73 12.94 -9.08
CA THR A 150 6.49 13.05 -10.34
C THR A 150 7.96 13.38 -10.05
N GLU A 151 8.88 12.77 -10.79
CA GLU A 151 10.33 12.99 -10.64
C GLU A 151 10.81 14.36 -11.17
N ARG A 152 9.91 15.23 -11.66
CA ARG A 152 10.32 16.55 -12.15
C ARG A 152 10.80 17.40 -10.97
N THR A 153 12.05 17.85 -11.06
CA THR A 153 12.80 18.69 -10.11
C THR A 153 12.15 20.00 -9.68
N ASP A 154 10.96 20.32 -10.22
CA ASP A 154 10.10 21.36 -9.69
C ASP A 154 9.21 20.77 -8.62
N HIS A 155 9.69 20.78 -7.37
CA HIS A 155 8.93 20.51 -6.14
C HIS A 155 7.72 21.45 -5.91
N SER A 156 7.25 22.15 -6.95
CA SER A 156 6.22 23.20 -6.88
C SER A 156 4.91 22.84 -7.57
N LYS A 157 4.81 21.71 -8.28
CA LYS A 157 3.56 21.27 -8.92
C LYS A 157 3.12 19.90 -8.45
N VAL A 158 2.37 19.90 -7.35
CA VAL A 158 1.45 18.81 -7.00
C VAL A 158 0.40 18.75 -8.12
N GLU A 159 0.49 17.77 -9.01
CA GLU A 159 -0.34 17.73 -10.22
C GLU A 159 -1.81 17.37 -9.92
N THR A 160 -2.09 16.60 -8.87
CA THR A 160 -3.46 16.37 -8.34
C THR A 160 -3.37 15.66 -6.98
N GLU A 161 -3.71 16.34 -5.88
CA GLU A 161 -4.01 15.66 -4.61
C GLU A 161 -5.50 15.34 -4.58
N THR A 162 -5.84 14.06 -4.47
CA THR A 162 -7.23 13.64 -4.25
C THR A 162 -7.39 13.32 -2.77
N LEU A 163 -8.31 14.02 -2.09
CA LEU A 163 -8.65 13.79 -0.70
C LEU A 163 -10.03 13.13 -0.63
N LEU A 164 -10.10 11.97 0.01
CA LEU A 164 -11.32 11.18 0.14
C LEU A 164 -11.67 10.98 1.62
N SER A 165 -12.94 11.16 1.94
CA SER A 165 -13.54 10.76 3.21
C SER A 165 -13.90 9.28 3.18
N PHE A 166 -13.49 8.53 4.18
CA PHE A 166 -13.85 7.12 4.30
C PHE A 166 -15.36 6.96 4.45
N VAL A 167 -16.01 7.79 5.28
CA VAL A 167 -17.46 7.72 5.48
C VAL A 167 -18.23 8.26 4.27
N ASP A 168 -17.90 9.48 3.83
CA ASP A 168 -18.74 10.19 2.86
C ASP A 168 -18.45 9.83 1.41
N ASP A 169 -17.22 9.43 1.07
CA ASP A 169 -16.83 9.14 -0.32
C ASP A 169 -16.75 7.63 -0.60
N ILE A 170 -16.28 6.85 0.37
CA ILE A 170 -15.98 5.42 0.20
C ILE A 170 -17.12 4.52 0.71
N LEU A 171 -17.55 4.68 1.96
CA LEU A 171 -18.65 3.89 2.55
C LEU A 171 -20.00 4.16 1.88
N SER A 172 -20.29 5.43 1.60
CA SER A 172 -21.52 5.81 0.91
C SER A 172 -21.55 5.36 -0.56
N GLY A 173 -20.40 5.00 -1.14
CA GLY A 173 -20.24 4.70 -2.57
C GLY A 173 -20.42 5.93 -3.48
N ALA A 174 -20.35 7.15 -2.96
CA ALA A 174 -20.76 8.36 -3.67
C ALA A 174 -19.72 8.90 -4.68
N ARG A 175 -18.42 8.60 -4.54
CA ARG A 175 -17.39 9.40 -5.23
C ARG A 175 -16.39 8.71 -6.15
N SER A 176 -16.21 7.38 -6.16
CA SER A 176 -15.27 6.81 -7.15
C SER A 176 -15.41 5.30 -7.37
N PRO A 177 -15.58 4.81 -8.62
CA PRO A 177 -15.48 3.38 -8.93
C PRO A 177 -14.06 2.83 -8.76
N CYS A 178 -13.07 3.71 -8.60
CA CYS A 178 -11.68 3.34 -8.44
C CYS A 178 -11.32 3.01 -6.99
N VAL A 179 -12.12 3.42 -6.00
CA VAL A 179 -11.87 3.07 -4.60
C VAL A 179 -12.97 2.16 -4.11
N MET A 180 -12.59 1.06 -3.46
CA MET A 180 -13.51 0.05 -2.98
C MET A 180 -13.14 -0.37 -1.57
N LEU A 181 -14.14 -0.84 -0.83
CA LEU A 181 -13.95 -1.39 0.50
C LEU A 181 -13.43 -2.83 0.39
N GLY A 182 -12.35 -3.13 1.10
CA GLY A 182 -11.86 -4.49 1.26
C GLY A 182 -12.53 -5.17 2.46
N ASP A 183 -12.32 -4.58 3.64
CA ASP A 183 -12.79 -5.11 4.93
C ASP A 183 -13.04 -3.96 5.92
N ILE A 184 -13.85 -4.21 6.94
CA ILE A 184 -14.34 -3.22 7.90
C ILE A 184 -14.27 -3.78 9.33
N PRO A 185 -14.11 -2.92 10.36
CA PRO A 185 -14.03 -3.39 11.73
C PRO A 185 -15.29 -4.16 12.13
N ASN A 186 -15.06 -5.24 12.86
CA ASN A 186 -16.09 -6.10 13.42
C ASN A 186 -15.74 -6.46 14.87
N LEU A 187 -16.53 -7.34 15.49
CA LEU A 187 -16.33 -7.73 16.90
C LEU A 187 -14.99 -8.44 17.16
N LEU A 188 -14.34 -8.97 16.12
CA LEU A 188 -13.11 -9.77 16.20
C LEU A 188 -11.88 -9.03 15.66
N SER A 189 -12.07 -8.01 14.84
CA SER A 189 -11.02 -7.29 14.12
C SER A 189 -11.31 -5.81 14.11
N SER A 190 -10.32 -4.99 14.47
CA SER A 190 -10.37 -3.54 14.28
C SER A 190 -9.83 -3.10 12.92
N SER A 191 -9.49 -4.03 12.02
CA SER A 191 -8.85 -3.70 10.75
C SER A 191 -9.84 -3.10 9.75
N ILE A 192 -9.37 -2.09 9.03
CA ILE A 192 -10.02 -1.47 7.88
C ILE A 192 -9.11 -1.73 6.68
N SER A 193 -9.70 -2.23 5.59
CA SER A 193 -9.00 -2.47 4.34
C SER A 193 -9.70 -1.74 3.19
N MET A 194 -8.90 -1.14 2.33
CA MET A 194 -9.35 -0.39 1.17
C MET A 194 -8.53 -0.78 -0.06
N ILE A 195 -9.23 -0.91 -1.19
CA ILE A 195 -8.64 -1.24 -2.48
C ILE A 195 -8.72 0.00 -3.36
N ILE A 196 -7.58 0.49 -3.78
CA ILE A 196 -7.45 1.63 -4.70
C ILE A 196 -7.04 1.07 -6.06
N ARG A 197 -7.88 1.31 -7.07
CA ARG A 197 -7.74 0.91 -8.46
C ARG A 197 -7.49 2.13 -9.35
N CYS A 198 -7.34 1.88 -10.65
CA CYS A 198 -7.15 2.92 -11.66
C CYS A 198 -5.86 3.72 -11.46
N LEU A 199 -4.87 3.15 -10.77
CA LEU A 199 -3.56 3.75 -10.68
C LEU A 199 -2.83 3.61 -12.01
N ASP A 200 -1.99 4.59 -12.32
CA ASP A 200 -1.09 4.50 -13.45
C ASP A 200 0.02 3.50 -13.13
N PRO A 201 0.39 2.63 -14.08
CA PRO A 201 1.52 1.74 -13.92
C PRO A 201 2.84 2.50 -13.89
N ASP A 202 3.88 1.87 -13.34
CA ASP A 202 5.24 2.40 -13.26
C ASP A 202 5.33 3.82 -12.66
N THR A 203 4.43 4.13 -11.73
CA THR A 203 4.24 5.46 -11.16
C THR A 203 4.38 5.42 -9.64
N THR A 204 5.07 6.40 -9.06
CA THR A 204 5.19 6.54 -7.62
C THR A 204 4.00 7.30 -7.06
N TYR A 205 3.32 6.70 -6.09
CA TYR A 205 2.23 7.31 -5.34
C TYR A 205 2.59 7.42 -3.87
N MET A 206 2.12 8.49 -3.24
CA MET A 206 2.18 8.71 -1.81
C MET A 206 0.77 8.82 -1.26
N PHE A 207 0.48 8.02 -0.25
CA PHE A 207 -0.81 7.97 0.42
C PHE A 207 -0.65 8.46 1.84
N ARG A 208 -1.54 9.34 2.29
CA ARG A 208 -1.55 9.86 3.66
C ARG A 208 -2.90 9.62 4.31
N LEU A 209 -2.90 9.20 5.58
CA LEU A 209 -4.12 8.89 6.33
C LEU A 209 -4.19 9.69 7.62
N TRP A 210 -5.33 10.35 7.86
CA TRP A 210 -5.66 11.06 9.10
C TRP A 210 -6.90 10.46 9.74
N ALA A 211 -6.93 10.41 11.07
CA ALA A 211 -8.16 10.25 11.81
C ALA A 211 -8.79 11.63 12.05
N VAL A 212 -10.12 11.71 11.98
CA VAL A 212 -10.90 12.91 12.30
C VAL A 212 -11.79 12.63 13.48
N ASP A 213 -11.70 13.47 14.52
CA ASP A 213 -12.58 13.34 15.69
C ASP A 213 -13.91 14.09 15.53
N ASN A 214 -14.83 13.85 16.45
CA ASN A 214 -16.16 14.48 16.50
C ASN A 214 -16.13 16.01 16.68
N THR A 215 -14.98 16.60 17.03
CA THR A 215 -14.79 18.05 17.11
C THR A 215 -14.23 18.64 15.81
N GLY A 216 -13.82 17.78 14.87
CA GLY A 216 -13.21 18.15 13.59
C GLY A 216 -11.69 18.21 13.60
N ARG A 217 -11.02 17.83 14.70
CA ARG A 217 -9.54 17.79 14.74
C ARG A 217 -9.02 16.63 13.91
N ARG A 218 -7.83 16.82 13.32
CA ARG A 218 -7.10 15.79 12.59
C ARG A 218 -5.94 15.26 13.42
N SER A 219 -5.70 13.96 13.37
CA SER A 219 -4.49 13.35 13.94
C SER A 219 -3.23 13.83 13.20
N SER A 220 -2.05 13.43 13.66
CA SER A 220 -0.89 13.38 12.76
C SER A 220 -1.17 12.37 11.62
N PRO A 221 -0.69 12.60 10.39
CA PRO A 221 -0.83 11.64 9.31
C PRO A 221 0.11 10.46 9.47
N SER A 222 -0.30 9.28 9.04
CA SER A 222 0.64 8.25 8.58
C SER A 222 0.76 8.30 7.07
N GLU A 223 1.90 7.87 6.54
CA GLU A 223 2.16 7.89 5.10
C GLU A 223 2.78 6.59 4.59
N VAL A 224 2.42 6.24 3.35
CA VAL A 224 2.96 5.10 2.62
C VAL A 224 3.27 5.56 1.20
N THR A 225 4.52 5.36 0.77
CA THR A 225 4.95 5.64 -0.59
C THR A 225 5.24 4.33 -1.30
N ILE A 226 4.66 4.15 -2.49
CA ILE A 226 4.81 2.93 -3.29
C ILE A 226 4.95 3.27 -4.77
N LYS A 227 5.79 2.51 -5.47
CA LYS A 227 5.84 2.52 -6.93
C LYS A 227 5.00 1.37 -7.48
N THR A 228 4.03 1.68 -8.33
CA THR A 228 3.21 0.65 -8.99
C THR A 228 4.09 -0.17 -9.94
N PRO A 229 3.88 -1.51 -10.00
CA PRO A 229 4.56 -2.37 -10.97
C PRO A 229 4.36 -1.97 -12.43
N CYS A 230 5.18 -2.53 -13.30
CA CYS A 230 5.08 -2.35 -14.74
C CYS A 230 3.74 -2.82 -15.29
N PRO A 231 3.25 -2.22 -16.38
CA PRO A 231 2.03 -2.66 -17.03
C PRO A 231 2.12 -4.14 -17.42
N THR A 232 1.00 -4.85 -17.35
CA THR A 232 0.95 -6.26 -17.75
C THR A 232 1.18 -6.44 -19.25
N VAL A 233 1.97 -7.43 -19.64
CA VAL A 233 2.30 -7.70 -21.05
C VAL A 233 1.95 -9.13 -21.43
N ASP A 234 1.25 -9.30 -22.55
CA ASP A 234 1.06 -10.60 -23.18
C ASP A 234 2.27 -10.92 -24.06
N ASP A 235 3.16 -11.75 -23.53
CA ASP A 235 4.44 -12.10 -24.14
C ASP A 235 4.27 -12.82 -25.48
N VAL A 236 3.29 -13.71 -25.57
CA VAL A 236 3.00 -14.49 -26.78
C VAL A 236 2.52 -13.55 -27.89
N LYS A 237 1.58 -12.66 -27.56
CA LYS A 237 1.07 -11.68 -28.51
C LYS A 237 2.17 -10.71 -28.97
N ALA A 238 3.05 -10.28 -28.07
CA ALA A 238 4.18 -9.42 -28.44
C ALA A 238 5.13 -10.12 -29.43
N GLN A 239 5.40 -11.40 -29.23
CA GLN A 239 6.19 -12.21 -30.14
C GLN A 239 5.54 -12.35 -31.52
N GLU A 240 4.24 -12.64 -31.58
CA GLU A 240 3.49 -12.72 -32.84
C GLU A 240 3.52 -11.38 -33.62
N ILE A 241 3.43 -10.26 -32.90
CA ILE A 241 3.54 -8.93 -33.51
C ILE A 241 4.95 -8.69 -34.05
N ALA A 242 6.00 -9.09 -33.33
CA ALA A 242 7.38 -8.99 -33.83
C ALA A 242 7.58 -9.75 -35.14
N ASP A 243 7.11 -10.99 -35.21
CA ASP A 243 7.18 -11.82 -36.43
C ASP A 243 6.38 -11.18 -37.58
N LYS A 244 5.18 -10.63 -37.28
CA LYS A 244 4.36 -9.91 -38.26
C LYS A 244 5.07 -8.67 -38.80
N ILE A 245 5.70 -7.87 -37.94
CA ILE A 245 6.42 -6.66 -38.33
C ILE A 245 7.62 -6.99 -39.21
N TYR A 246 8.39 -8.02 -38.84
CA TYR A 246 9.49 -8.50 -39.67
C TYR A 246 9.04 -8.89 -41.08
N ASN A 247 7.92 -9.62 -41.19
CA ASN A 247 7.36 -9.99 -42.50
C ASN A 247 6.90 -8.78 -43.32
N LEU A 248 6.30 -7.76 -42.67
CA LEU A 248 5.90 -6.53 -43.35
C LEU A 248 7.10 -5.71 -43.85
N PHE A 249 8.19 -5.66 -43.08
CA PHE A 249 9.43 -5.01 -43.48
C PHE A 249 10.13 -5.74 -44.62
N ASN A 250 10.06 -7.07 -44.64
CA ASN A 250 10.58 -7.86 -45.77
C ASN A 250 9.70 -7.83 -47.03
N GLY A 251 8.50 -7.24 -46.99
CA GLY A 251 7.65 -7.06 -48.17
C GLY A 251 8.20 -6.04 -49.17
N TYR A 252 9.14 -5.18 -48.74
CA TYR A 252 9.98 -4.20 -49.47
C TYR A 252 9.30 -3.24 -50.47
N THR A 253 8.01 -3.36 -50.79
CA THR A 253 7.45 -2.73 -52.00
C THR A 253 6.04 -2.17 -51.89
N SER A 254 5.30 -2.42 -50.80
CA SER A 254 3.92 -1.96 -50.67
C SER A 254 3.77 -0.84 -49.63
N GLY A 255 3.37 0.36 -50.06
CA GLY A 255 3.00 1.45 -49.14
C GLY A 255 1.85 1.07 -48.19
N LYS A 256 1.04 0.08 -48.55
CA LYS A 256 0.00 -0.49 -47.66
C LYS A 256 0.62 -1.29 -46.52
N GLU A 257 1.68 -2.04 -46.75
CA GLU A 257 2.38 -2.81 -45.72
C GLU A 257 3.08 -1.88 -44.73
N GLN A 258 3.77 -0.84 -45.25
CA GLN A 258 4.38 0.20 -44.42
C GLN A 258 3.34 0.91 -43.52
N GLN A 259 2.17 1.27 -44.08
CA GLN A 259 1.11 1.89 -43.29
C GLN A 259 0.51 0.92 -42.26
N THR A 260 0.39 -0.36 -42.61
CA THR A 260 -0.10 -1.41 -41.70
C THR A 260 0.87 -1.65 -40.55
N ALA A 261 2.18 -1.68 -40.82
CA ALA A 261 3.22 -1.81 -39.80
C ALA A 261 3.21 -0.59 -38.86
N TYR A 262 3.18 0.62 -39.42
CA TYR A 262 3.10 1.85 -38.63
C TYR A 262 1.87 1.88 -37.72
N ASN A 263 0.67 1.61 -38.25
CA ASN A 263 -0.55 1.58 -37.43
C ASN A 263 -0.47 0.49 -36.35
N THR A 264 0.02 -0.71 -36.70
CA THR A 264 0.15 -1.81 -35.74
C THR A 264 1.07 -1.42 -34.58
N LEU A 265 2.21 -0.78 -34.85
CA LEU A 265 3.17 -0.35 -33.83
C LEU A 265 2.68 0.84 -33.01
N MET A 266 1.96 1.78 -33.63
CA MET A 266 1.36 2.93 -32.95
C MET A 266 0.21 2.57 -32.02
N ASP A 267 -0.56 1.56 -32.37
CA ASP A 267 -1.67 1.05 -31.55
C ASP A 267 -1.17 0.24 -30.35
N LEU A 268 0.13 -0.08 -30.27
CA LEU A 268 0.72 -0.70 -29.09
C LEU A 268 0.90 0.35 -27.99
N GLY A 269 0.70 -0.06 -26.74
CA GLY A 269 1.26 0.70 -25.61
C GLY A 269 2.76 0.47 -25.50
N ALA A 270 3.47 1.46 -24.95
CA ALA A 270 4.90 1.40 -24.60
C ALA A 270 5.38 0.04 -24.04
N PRO A 271 4.72 -0.61 -23.05
CA PRO A 271 5.18 -1.90 -22.51
C PRO A 271 5.15 -3.04 -23.55
N THR A 272 4.15 -3.07 -24.42
CA THR A 272 4.07 -4.10 -25.48
C THR A 272 5.07 -3.80 -26.58
N LEU A 273 5.29 -2.52 -26.92
CA LEU A 273 6.30 -2.11 -27.90
C LEU A 273 7.72 -2.49 -27.45
N HIS A 274 8.07 -2.27 -26.19
CA HIS A 274 9.33 -2.75 -25.59
C HIS A 274 9.48 -4.27 -25.75
N ARG A 275 8.40 -5.02 -25.57
CA ARG A 275 8.43 -6.47 -25.71
C ARG A 275 8.51 -6.95 -27.15
N VAL A 276 7.86 -6.25 -28.08
CA VAL A 276 8.01 -6.48 -29.53
C VAL A 276 9.46 -6.23 -29.96
N LEU A 277 10.07 -5.13 -29.49
CA LEU A 277 11.47 -4.82 -29.75
C LEU A 277 12.40 -5.94 -29.26
N TYR A 278 12.18 -6.43 -28.03
CA TYR A 278 12.93 -7.55 -27.47
C TYR A 278 12.88 -8.78 -28.39
N HIS A 279 11.68 -9.25 -28.74
CA HIS A 279 11.51 -10.45 -29.56
C HIS A 279 12.04 -10.26 -30.99
N TYR A 280 11.84 -9.07 -31.57
CA TYR A 280 12.35 -8.76 -32.90
C TYR A 280 13.87 -8.84 -32.91
N ASN A 281 14.56 -8.17 -31.98
CA ASN A 281 16.02 -8.18 -31.94
C ASN A 281 16.56 -9.57 -31.60
N GLN A 282 15.92 -10.31 -30.69
CA GLN A 282 16.32 -11.67 -30.36
C GLN A 282 16.39 -12.59 -31.59
N ARG A 283 15.52 -12.38 -32.60
CA ARG A 283 15.37 -13.26 -33.77
C ARG A 283 15.97 -12.72 -35.05
N TYR A 284 15.89 -11.41 -35.25
CA TYR A 284 16.07 -10.77 -36.55
C TYR A 284 17.12 -9.66 -36.55
N GLU A 285 17.81 -9.41 -35.44
CA GLU A 285 18.86 -8.38 -35.33
C GLU A 285 19.98 -8.57 -36.38
N SER A 286 20.25 -9.82 -36.79
CA SER A 286 21.21 -10.12 -37.86
C SER A 286 20.86 -9.51 -39.21
N PHE A 287 19.58 -9.17 -39.45
CA PHE A 287 19.08 -8.50 -40.65
C PHE A 287 18.84 -6.99 -40.43
N GLY A 288 19.29 -6.46 -39.30
CA GLY A 288 19.10 -5.07 -38.87
C GLY A 288 18.27 -4.99 -37.60
N GLU A 289 18.77 -4.21 -36.64
CA GLU A 289 18.08 -3.95 -35.37
C GLU A 289 16.70 -3.30 -35.61
N PHE A 290 15.73 -3.58 -34.75
CA PHE A 290 14.35 -3.08 -34.82
C PHE A 290 14.28 -1.57 -35.03
N THR A 291 15.04 -0.80 -34.25
CA THR A 291 15.05 0.68 -34.30
C THR A 291 15.50 1.19 -35.66
N TRP A 292 16.61 0.65 -36.16
CA TRP A 292 17.16 0.96 -37.48
C TRP A 292 16.23 0.52 -38.62
N ARG A 293 15.66 -0.70 -38.56
CA ARG A 293 14.71 -1.20 -39.57
C ARG A 293 13.42 -0.38 -39.60
N CYS A 294 12.96 0.12 -38.45
CA CYS A 294 11.83 1.04 -38.43
C CYS A 294 12.13 2.34 -39.18
N GLU A 295 13.31 2.92 -38.99
CA GLU A 295 13.73 4.14 -39.71
C GLU A 295 13.89 3.90 -41.21
N ASP A 296 14.48 2.77 -41.61
CA ASP A 296 14.70 2.40 -43.01
C ASP A 296 13.37 2.18 -43.76
N GLU A 297 12.44 1.42 -43.17
CA GLU A 297 11.21 1.00 -43.84
C GLU A 297 10.06 2.01 -43.71
N LEU A 298 10.00 2.79 -42.63
CA LEU A 298 8.91 3.75 -42.37
C LEU A 298 9.34 5.21 -42.52
N GLY A 299 10.65 5.47 -42.59
CA GLY A 299 11.23 6.81 -42.59
C GLY A 299 11.32 7.44 -41.20
N PRO A 300 12.18 8.47 -41.05
CA PRO A 300 12.58 8.99 -39.74
C PRO A 300 11.44 9.63 -38.95
N ARG A 301 10.43 10.21 -39.61
CA ARG A 301 9.29 10.83 -38.91
C ARG A 301 8.38 9.80 -38.25
N LYS A 302 8.04 8.74 -38.97
CA LYS A 302 7.15 7.68 -38.47
C LYS A 302 7.86 6.85 -37.41
N ALA A 303 9.11 6.46 -37.68
CA ALA A 303 9.95 5.75 -36.73
C ALA A 303 10.16 6.56 -35.45
N GLY A 304 10.49 7.85 -35.57
CA GLY A 304 10.68 8.73 -34.41
C GLY A 304 9.48 8.75 -33.46
N LEU A 305 8.25 8.83 -33.98
CA LEU A 305 7.04 8.80 -33.16
C LEU A 305 6.86 7.44 -32.44
N ILE A 306 7.21 6.31 -33.08
CA ILE A 306 7.14 4.98 -32.46
C ILE A 306 8.19 4.89 -31.35
N LEU A 307 9.43 5.28 -31.66
CA LEU A 307 10.56 5.18 -30.75
C LEU A 307 10.42 6.10 -29.53
N THR A 308 9.75 7.26 -29.65
CA THR A 308 9.45 8.11 -28.48
C THR A 308 8.58 7.41 -27.43
N GLN A 309 7.73 6.45 -27.80
CA GLN A 309 6.96 5.68 -26.83
C GLN A 309 7.85 4.78 -25.95
N LEU A 310 9.03 4.38 -26.45
CA LEU A 310 9.99 3.60 -25.66
C LEU A 310 10.58 4.39 -24.49
N ASP A 311 10.45 5.71 -24.51
CA ASP A 311 10.94 6.60 -23.45
C ASP A 311 9.93 6.84 -22.33
N GLU A 312 8.69 6.37 -22.47
CA GLU A 312 7.63 6.56 -21.46
C GLU A 312 7.83 5.71 -20.20
N LEU A 313 8.53 4.58 -20.30
CA LEU A 313 8.75 3.67 -19.17
C LEU A 313 9.99 4.07 -18.37
N SER A 314 9.95 3.84 -17.07
CA SER A 314 11.10 4.02 -16.18
C SER A 314 12.21 3.00 -16.47
N PRO A 315 13.46 3.30 -16.10
CA PRO A 315 14.57 2.37 -16.26
C PRO A 315 14.34 1.00 -15.60
N TRP A 316 13.60 0.97 -14.49
CA TRP A 316 13.25 -0.26 -13.78
C TRP A 316 12.37 -1.18 -14.64
N CYS A 317 11.30 -0.64 -15.25
CA CYS A 317 10.44 -1.42 -16.13
C CYS A 317 11.11 -1.79 -17.45
N LYS A 318 11.93 -0.90 -18.03
CA LYS A 318 12.75 -1.23 -19.19
C LYS A 318 13.64 -2.45 -18.91
N GLY A 319 14.25 -2.53 -17.73
CA GLY A 319 15.06 -3.68 -17.32
C GLY A 319 14.24 -4.98 -17.19
N LEU A 320 13.08 -4.93 -16.54
CA LEU A 320 12.22 -6.10 -16.35
C LEU A 320 11.62 -6.64 -17.66
N LEU A 321 11.32 -5.77 -18.63
CA LEU A 321 10.77 -6.18 -19.92
C LEU A 321 11.79 -6.88 -20.84
N GLN A 322 13.08 -6.86 -20.49
CA GLN A 322 14.15 -7.57 -21.18
C GLN A 322 14.34 -9.02 -20.70
N GLU A 323 13.59 -9.46 -19.69
CA GLU A 323 13.66 -10.83 -19.18
C GLU A 323 13.32 -11.86 -20.27
N GLN A 324 13.86 -13.08 -20.18
CA GLN A 324 13.73 -14.05 -21.26
C GLN A 324 12.27 -14.41 -21.57
N LYS A 325 11.47 -14.53 -20.52
CA LYS A 325 10.06 -14.89 -20.61
C LYS A 325 9.26 -14.09 -19.59
N ILE A 326 8.05 -13.70 -19.97
CA ILE A 326 7.09 -13.04 -19.08
C ILE A 326 5.80 -13.84 -19.05
N GLY A 327 5.49 -14.43 -17.90
CA GLY A 327 4.21 -15.07 -17.63
C GLY A 327 3.15 -14.07 -17.18
N LEU A 328 1.89 -14.45 -17.33
CA LEU A 328 0.76 -13.70 -16.78
C LEU A 328 0.05 -14.53 -15.72
N ARG A 329 0.14 -14.08 -14.46
CA ARG A 329 -0.54 -14.69 -13.32
C ARG A 329 -1.85 -13.97 -13.03
N ARG A 330 -2.92 -14.75 -12.85
CA ARG A 330 -4.24 -14.27 -12.41
C ARG A 330 -4.41 -14.49 -10.92
N MET A 331 -4.86 -13.48 -10.21
CA MET A 331 -5.28 -13.58 -8.81
C MET A 331 -6.70 -13.03 -8.67
N SER A 332 -7.49 -13.64 -7.79
CA SER A 332 -8.84 -13.15 -7.47
C SER A 332 -8.82 -12.52 -6.09
N LEU A 333 -9.16 -11.24 -6.02
CA LEU A 333 -9.31 -10.48 -4.79
C LEU A 333 -10.78 -10.41 -4.42
N LYS A 334 -11.09 -10.42 -3.13
CA LYS A 334 -12.43 -10.17 -2.63
C LYS A 334 -12.57 -8.72 -2.17
N PHE A 335 -13.74 -8.13 -2.39
CA PHE A 335 -14.05 -6.77 -1.95
C PHE A 335 -15.55 -6.63 -1.63
N LEU A 336 -15.90 -5.63 -0.85
CA LEU A 336 -17.27 -5.30 -0.49
C LEU A 336 -17.82 -4.26 -1.48
N SER A 337 -18.90 -4.62 -2.18
CA SER A 337 -19.65 -3.74 -3.06
C SER A 337 -20.92 -3.27 -2.36
N CYS A 338 -20.88 -2.03 -1.86
CA CYS A 338 -21.99 -1.43 -1.13
C CYS A 338 -22.98 -0.78 -2.09
N ARG A 339 -24.28 -0.97 -1.85
CA ARG A 339 -25.31 -0.15 -2.49
C ARG A 339 -25.27 1.24 -1.87
N TYR A 340 -25.60 2.27 -2.64
CA TYR A 340 -25.73 3.62 -2.11
C TYR A 340 -26.77 3.62 -0.99
N THR A 341 -26.30 3.71 0.24
CA THR A 341 -27.13 3.84 1.43
C THR A 341 -26.79 5.18 2.08
N ASP A 342 -27.81 5.99 2.35
CA ASP A 342 -27.65 7.27 3.03
C ASP A 342 -27.00 7.01 4.40
N THR A 343 -25.71 7.29 4.50
CA THR A 343 -24.88 6.98 5.68
C THR A 343 -25.36 7.72 6.93
N LYS A 344 -26.17 8.78 6.75
CA LYS A 344 -26.87 9.49 7.83
C LYS A 344 -27.87 8.63 8.61
N ALA A 345 -28.28 7.47 8.08
CA ALA A 345 -29.13 6.52 8.79
C ALA A 345 -28.35 5.67 9.81
N PHE A 346 -27.03 5.54 9.65
CA PHE A 346 -26.16 4.85 10.61
C PHE A 346 -25.64 5.92 11.57
N GLY A 347 -26.14 5.95 12.80
CA GLY A 347 -25.37 6.60 13.87
C GLY A 347 -24.01 5.91 13.90
N LEU A 348 -22.94 6.60 13.51
CA LEU A 348 -21.59 6.03 13.32
C LEU A 348 -21.09 5.39 14.61
N ASN A 349 -21.42 4.12 14.79
CA ASN A 349 -20.90 3.28 15.85
C ASN A 349 -20.04 2.21 15.19
N TRP A 350 -18.73 2.47 15.14
CA TRP A 350 -17.72 1.62 14.50
C TRP A 350 -17.79 0.16 14.95
N SER A 351 -18.21 -0.09 16.19
CA SER A 351 -18.36 -1.46 16.73
C SER A 351 -19.50 -2.26 16.11
N HIS A 352 -20.58 -1.59 15.68
CA HIS A 352 -21.73 -2.20 15.00
C HIS A 352 -21.70 -2.02 13.49
N MET A 353 -20.79 -1.17 12.98
CA MET A 353 -20.68 -0.84 11.56
C MET A 353 -20.48 -2.07 10.69
N GLY A 354 -19.70 -3.07 11.14
CA GLY A 354 -19.56 -4.33 10.41
C GLY A 354 -20.91 -5.04 10.14
N GLN A 355 -21.83 -5.08 11.10
CA GLN A 355 -23.14 -5.73 10.91
C GLN A 355 -24.03 -4.97 9.91
N ASP A 356 -23.94 -3.65 9.94
CA ASP A 356 -24.75 -2.78 9.09
C ASP A 356 -24.22 -2.74 7.65
N VAL A 357 -22.89 -2.69 7.48
CA VAL A 357 -22.23 -2.83 6.19
C VAL A 357 -22.51 -4.21 5.59
N HIS A 358 -22.39 -5.30 6.34
CA HIS A 358 -22.68 -6.64 5.79
C HIS A 358 -24.15 -6.82 5.35
N LYS A 359 -25.09 -5.98 5.81
CA LYS A 359 -26.47 -5.95 5.28
C LYS A 359 -26.61 -5.09 4.03
N ALA A 360 -25.78 -4.06 3.88
CA ALA A 360 -25.85 -3.09 2.78
C ALA A 360 -24.92 -3.41 1.59
N CYS A 361 -23.94 -4.30 1.79
CA CYS A 361 -22.88 -4.60 0.85
C CYS A 361 -22.78 -6.10 0.53
N ASP A 362 -22.58 -6.40 -0.75
CA ASP A 362 -22.39 -7.75 -1.26
C ASP A 362 -20.88 -8.03 -1.47
N GLU A 363 -20.40 -9.21 -1.06
CA GLU A 363 -19.01 -9.63 -1.34
C GLU A 363 -18.87 -9.97 -2.83
N GLN A 364 -17.93 -9.33 -3.51
CA GLN A 364 -17.62 -9.53 -4.92
C GLN A 364 -16.16 -9.91 -5.12
N THR A 365 -15.85 -10.46 -6.30
CA THR A 365 -14.50 -10.86 -6.68
C THR A 365 -13.99 -10.01 -7.83
N LEU A 366 -12.76 -9.51 -7.70
CA LEU A 366 -12.02 -8.81 -8.75
C LEU A 366 -10.85 -9.67 -9.22
N THR A 367 -10.77 -9.91 -10.53
CA THR A 367 -9.60 -10.54 -11.12
C THR A 367 -8.52 -9.50 -11.40
N VAL A 368 -7.31 -9.77 -10.93
CA VAL A 368 -6.12 -8.93 -11.11
C VAL A 368 -5.03 -9.72 -11.82
N MET A 369 -4.35 -9.07 -12.76
CA MET A 369 -3.28 -9.65 -13.57
C MET A 369 -1.93 -9.15 -13.07
N TYR A 370 -0.95 -10.05 -13.05
CA TYR A 370 0.42 -9.77 -12.67
C TYR A 370 1.38 -10.32 -13.73
N ASN A 371 2.46 -9.58 -14.01
CA ASN A 371 3.58 -10.14 -14.73
C ASN A 371 4.38 -11.06 -13.79
N ASP A 372 4.78 -12.20 -14.32
CA ASP A 372 5.74 -13.11 -13.68
C ASP A 372 6.99 -13.14 -14.55
N TYR A 373 8.11 -12.68 -14.00
CA TYR A 373 9.33 -12.45 -14.76
C TYR A 373 10.29 -13.64 -14.59
N GLY A 374 10.78 -14.18 -15.70
CA GLY A 374 11.76 -15.25 -15.73
C GLY A 374 11.18 -16.62 -16.09
N GLU A 375 12.01 -17.66 -15.93
CA GLU A 375 11.62 -19.04 -16.18
C GLU A 375 10.61 -19.50 -15.12
N PRO A 376 9.47 -20.12 -15.49
CA PRO A 376 8.56 -20.69 -14.52
C PRO A 376 9.33 -21.71 -13.69
N LYS A 377 9.32 -21.57 -12.36
CA LYS A 377 9.89 -22.59 -11.47
C LYS A 377 9.10 -23.87 -11.72
N GLU A 378 9.72 -24.85 -12.38
CA GLU A 378 9.25 -26.23 -12.32
C GLU A 378 9.18 -26.62 -10.84
N LEU A 379 7.97 -26.95 -10.39
CA LEU A 379 7.63 -27.23 -8.99
C LEU A 379 7.85 -28.70 -8.68
#